data_AF-A0A7Y2AKC8-F1
#
_entry.id   AF-A0A7Y2AKC8-F1
#
_cell.length_a   1.000
_cell.length_b   1.000
_cell.length_c   1.000
_cell.angle_alpha   90.00
_cell.angle_beta   90.00
_cell.angle_gamma   90.00
#
_symmetry.space_group_name_H-M   'P 1'
#
loop_
_entity.id
_entity.type
_entity.pdbx_description
1 polymer ?
#
loop_
_entity_poly.entity_id
_entity_poly.type
_entity_poly.pdbx_seq_one_letter_code
_entity_poly.pdbx_strand_id
1 'polypeptide(L)'
;MSKERAKRIYRKATPEERARHARIREQIGDELPEIRKRAKERLAVLREEGTPLRQVLGALRAERERQGLSLADINERTGIDRAALSRLENNEDANPTLATLERYAEAVGKQMVVLLSESTS
;
A
#
# COMPACT_ATOMS: atom_id res chain seq x y z
N MET A 1 34.27 17.94 17.97
CA MET A 1 33.15 17.54 18.86
C MET A 1 32.70 16.14 18.47
N SER A 2 33.15 15.10 19.19
CA SER A 2 32.85 13.70 18.86
C SER A 2 31.40 13.36 19.24
N LYS A 3 30.61 12.82 18.30
CA LYS A 3 29.24 12.34 18.58
C LYS A 3 29.33 11.04 19.37
N GLU A 4 29.05 11.11 20.67
CA GLU A 4 28.95 9.94 21.53
C GLU A 4 27.77 9.07 21.08
N ARG A 5 28.06 7.88 20.53
CA ARG A 5 27.03 6.93 20.10
C ARG A 5 26.48 6.19 21.32
N ALA A 6 25.22 6.44 21.67
CA ALA A 6 24.53 5.72 22.73
C ALA A 6 24.65 4.19 22.53
N LYS A 7 25.23 3.49 23.52
CA LYS A 7 25.36 2.03 23.50
C LYS A 7 23.99 1.39 23.77
N ARG A 8 23.57 0.48 22.88
CA ARG A 8 22.35 -0.33 23.07
C ARG A 8 22.50 -1.20 24.33
N ILE A 9 21.71 -0.94 25.35
CA ILE A 9 21.68 -1.74 26.57
C ILE A 9 20.69 -2.88 26.36
N TYR A 10 21.17 -4.12 26.41
CA TYR A 10 20.31 -5.30 26.42
C TYR A 10 20.16 -5.81 27.85
N ARG A 11 18.95 -5.72 28.41
CA ARG A 11 18.60 -6.31 29.71
C ARG A 11 17.87 -7.62 29.46
N LYS A 12 18.32 -8.69 30.11
CA LYS A 12 17.64 -9.99 30.07
C LYS A 12 16.32 -9.88 30.86
N ALA A 13 15.22 -10.32 30.27
CA ALA A 13 13.91 -10.29 30.92
C ALA A 13 13.91 -11.12 32.21
N THR A 14 13.34 -10.55 33.27
CA THR A 14 13.14 -11.18 34.57
C THR A 14 12.15 -12.36 34.48
N PRO A 15 12.12 -13.26 35.49
CA PRO A 15 11.12 -14.32 35.54
C PRO A 15 9.67 -13.81 35.46
N GLU A 16 9.38 -12.69 36.13
CA GLU A 16 8.05 -12.08 36.15
C GLU A 16 7.65 -11.48 34.79
N GLU A 17 8.56 -10.75 34.14
CA GLU A 17 8.34 -10.21 32.79
C GLU A 17 8.13 -11.33 31.76
N ARG A 18 8.87 -12.45 31.87
CA ARG A 18 8.66 -13.62 31.02
C ARG A 18 7.29 -14.26 31.23
N ALA A 19 6.85 -14.38 32.49
CA ALA A 19 5.53 -14.91 32.81
C ALA A 19 4.41 -13.98 32.29
N ARG A 20 4.58 -12.66 32.40
CA ARG A 20 3.67 -11.66 31.81
C ARG A 20 3.58 -11.80 30.29
N HIS A 21 4.72 -11.89 29.60
CA HIS A 21 4.74 -12.08 28.14
C HIS A 21 4.18 -13.44 27.70
N ALA A 22 4.32 -14.48 28.52
CA ALA A 22 3.72 -15.79 28.25
C ALA A 22 2.19 -15.70 28.29
N ARG A 23 1.61 -15.08 29.33
CA ARG A 23 0.16 -14.86 29.44
C ARG A 23 -0.40 -14.05 28.28
N ILE A 24 0.28 -12.96 27.88
CA ILE A 24 -0.13 -12.16 26.72
C ILE A 24 -0.10 -12.99 25.43
N ARG A 25 0.95 -13.81 25.24
CA ARG A 25 1.05 -14.68 24.05
C ARG A 25 -0.03 -15.76 24.02
N GLU A 26 -0.40 -16.29 25.16
CA GLU A 26 -1.49 -17.27 25.30
C GLU A 26 -2.82 -16.64 24.94
N GLN A 27 -3.15 -15.47 25.52
CA GLN A 27 -4.36 -14.72 25.22
C GLN A 27 -4.50 -14.35 23.74
N ILE A 28 -3.41 -13.92 23.09
CA ILE A 28 -3.41 -13.61 21.63
C ILE A 28 -3.40 -14.88 20.78
N GLY A 29 -2.89 -16.00 21.33
CA GLY A 29 -2.75 -17.29 20.67
C GLY A 29 -4.07 -17.81 20.12
N ASP A 30 -5.17 -17.57 20.84
CA ASP A 30 -6.50 -18.04 20.45
C ASP A 30 -7.12 -17.21 19.31
N GLU A 31 -6.79 -15.92 19.21
CA GLU A 31 -7.30 -15.02 18.17
C GLU A 31 -6.50 -15.08 16.86
N LEU A 32 -5.21 -15.44 16.95
CA LEU A 32 -4.26 -15.48 15.85
C LEU A 32 -4.72 -16.34 14.64
N PRO A 33 -5.26 -17.57 14.83
CA PRO A 33 -5.72 -18.41 13.73
C PRO A 33 -6.82 -17.75 12.90
N GLU A 34 -7.79 -17.14 13.55
CA GLU A 34 -8.93 -16.49 12.90
C GLU A 34 -8.51 -15.20 12.19
N ILE A 35 -7.64 -14.38 12.81
CA ILE A 35 -7.05 -13.20 12.18
C ILE A 35 -6.28 -13.59 10.91
N ARG A 36 -5.48 -14.67 10.95
CA ARG A 36 -4.73 -15.17 9.80
C ARG A 36 -5.65 -15.68 8.69
N LYS A 37 -6.72 -16.40 9.05
CA LYS A 37 -7.72 -16.91 8.10
C LYS A 37 -8.38 -15.75 7.35
N ARG A 38 -8.91 -14.75 8.08
CA ARG A 38 -9.54 -13.55 7.48
C ARG A 38 -8.56 -12.78 6.59
N ALA A 39 -7.32 -12.62 7.03
CA ALA A 39 -6.29 -11.96 6.22
C ALA A 39 -6.00 -12.73 4.92
N LYS A 40 -5.96 -14.08 4.98
CA LYS A 40 -5.75 -14.93 3.80
C LYS A 40 -6.93 -14.86 2.83
N GLU A 41 -8.16 -14.92 3.34
CA GLU A 41 -9.39 -14.82 2.53
C GLU A 41 -9.46 -13.46 1.84
N ARG A 42 -9.21 -12.37 2.59
CA ARG A 42 -9.19 -11.02 2.01
C ARG A 42 -8.09 -10.86 0.98
N LEU A 43 -6.91 -11.43 1.21
CA LEU A 43 -5.82 -11.42 0.22
C LEU A 43 -6.18 -12.22 -1.04
N ALA A 44 -6.96 -13.30 -0.94
CA ALA A 44 -7.41 -14.07 -2.09
C ALA A 44 -8.40 -13.28 -2.95
N VAL A 45 -9.40 -12.62 -2.34
CA VAL A 45 -10.34 -11.74 -3.05
C VAL A 45 -9.60 -10.60 -3.75
N LEU A 46 -8.67 -9.94 -3.05
CA LEU A 46 -7.85 -8.86 -3.63
C LEU A 46 -6.94 -9.32 -4.77
N ARG A 47 -6.55 -10.61 -4.82
CA ARG A 47 -5.77 -11.18 -5.93
C ARG A 47 -6.63 -11.43 -7.16
N GLU A 48 -7.88 -11.88 -6.99
CA GLU A 48 -8.79 -12.15 -8.11
C GLU A 48 -9.39 -10.88 -8.69
N GLU A 49 -9.88 -9.96 -7.85
CA GLU A 49 -10.60 -8.74 -8.30
C GLU A 49 -9.68 -7.53 -8.49
N GLY A 50 -8.44 -7.62 -7.99
CA GLY A 50 -7.54 -6.49 -7.84
C GLY A 50 -7.95 -5.58 -6.68
N THR A 51 -6.99 -4.83 -6.13
CA THR A 51 -7.33 -3.77 -5.17
C THR A 51 -8.04 -2.62 -5.90
N PRO A 52 -8.90 -1.82 -5.24
CA PRO A 52 -9.45 -0.59 -5.83
C PRO A 52 -8.36 0.32 -6.41
N LEU A 53 -7.20 0.35 -5.76
CA LEU A 53 -6.02 1.05 -6.25
C LEU A 53 -5.53 0.52 -7.61
N ARG A 54 -5.48 -0.80 -7.81
CA ARG A 54 -5.13 -1.39 -9.11
C ARG A 54 -6.17 -1.09 -10.18
N GLN A 55 -7.45 -1.07 -9.83
CA GLN A 55 -8.52 -0.70 -10.75
C GLN A 55 -8.36 0.75 -11.24
N VAL A 56 -8.07 1.67 -10.31
CA VAL A 56 -7.79 3.08 -10.66
C VAL A 56 -6.54 3.21 -11.54
N LEU A 57 -5.43 2.56 -11.17
CA LEU A 57 -4.19 2.58 -11.97
C LEU A 57 -4.38 1.97 -13.35
N GLY A 58 -5.13 0.87 -13.46
CA GLY A 58 -5.51 0.25 -14.72
C GLY A 58 -6.34 1.18 -15.60
N ALA A 59 -7.32 1.88 -15.02
CA ALA A 59 -8.14 2.86 -15.74
C ALA A 59 -7.30 4.05 -16.24
N LEU A 60 -6.38 4.57 -15.43
CA LEU A 60 -5.47 5.64 -15.82
C LEU A 60 -4.56 5.22 -16.98
N ARG A 61 -3.95 4.01 -16.87
CA ARG A 61 -3.13 3.43 -17.92
C ARG A 61 -3.91 3.24 -19.22
N ALA A 62 -5.10 2.65 -19.13
CA ALA A 62 -5.95 2.40 -20.30
C ALA A 62 -6.32 3.71 -20.99
N GLU A 63 -6.64 4.77 -20.24
CA GLU A 63 -6.92 6.07 -20.81
C GLU A 63 -5.68 6.71 -21.45
N ARG A 64 -4.50 6.62 -20.81
CA ARG A 64 -3.23 7.07 -21.40
C ARG A 64 -2.98 6.39 -22.74
N GLU A 65 -3.10 5.07 -22.78
CA GLU A 65 -2.89 4.26 -23.99
C GLU A 65 -3.94 4.57 -25.08
N ARG A 66 -5.21 4.77 -24.69
CA ARG A 66 -6.29 5.17 -25.60
C ARG A 66 -6.01 6.51 -26.28
N GLN A 67 -5.34 7.44 -25.60
CA GLN A 67 -4.93 8.73 -26.15
C GLN A 67 -3.61 8.68 -26.94
N GLY A 68 -2.94 7.52 -26.98
CA GLY A 68 -1.63 7.37 -27.61
C GLY A 68 -0.49 8.06 -26.87
N LEU A 69 -0.67 8.41 -25.59
CA LEU A 69 0.32 9.11 -24.79
C LEU A 69 1.39 8.12 -24.28
N SER A 70 2.65 8.51 -24.40
CA SER A 70 3.77 7.82 -23.78
C SER A 70 3.90 8.18 -22.30
N LEU A 71 4.74 7.43 -21.57
CA LEU A 71 5.13 7.80 -20.21
C LEU A 71 5.93 9.11 -20.16
N ALA A 72 6.60 9.49 -21.26
CA ALA A 72 7.30 10.77 -21.34
C ALA A 72 6.29 11.93 -21.40
N ASP A 73 5.20 11.79 -22.15
CA ASP A 73 4.15 12.81 -22.21
C ASP A 73 3.50 13.03 -20.84
N ILE A 74 3.26 11.97 -20.07
CA ILE A 74 2.73 12.10 -18.71
C ILE A 74 3.76 12.73 -17.77
N ASN A 75 5.05 12.38 -17.91
CA ASN A 75 6.11 13.02 -17.15
C ASN A 75 6.16 14.53 -17.43
N GLU A 76 6.08 14.97 -18.68
CA GLU A 76 6.06 16.38 -19.06
C GLU A 76 4.85 17.13 -18.47
N ARG A 77 3.67 16.48 -18.44
CA ARG A 77 2.44 17.08 -17.91
C ARG A 77 2.39 17.15 -16.38
N THR A 78 3.00 16.20 -15.68
CA THR A 78 2.82 16.02 -14.23
C THR A 78 4.08 16.26 -13.40
N GLY A 79 5.25 16.24 -14.03
CA GLY A 79 6.56 16.16 -13.38
C GLY A 79 6.86 14.82 -12.68
N ILE A 80 6.00 13.81 -12.80
CA ILE A 80 6.22 12.49 -12.20
C ILE A 80 7.25 11.73 -13.06
N ASP A 81 8.36 11.31 -12.45
CA ASP A 81 9.43 10.59 -13.13
C ASP A 81 8.93 9.36 -13.94
N ARG A 82 9.53 9.12 -15.12
CA ARG A 82 9.15 7.99 -16.00
C ARG A 82 9.31 6.63 -15.33
N ALA A 83 10.33 6.42 -14.50
CA ALA A 83 10.50 5.15 -13.79
C ALA A 83 9.48 5.03 -12.65
N ALA A 84 9.06 6.14 -12.03
CA ALA A 84 7.93 6.15 -11.11
C ALA A 84 6.61 5.81 -11.82
N LEU A 85 6.32 6.40 -12.97
CA LEU A 85 5.13 6.07 -13.78
C LEU A 85 5.13 4.61 -14.24
N SER A 86 6.28 4.11 -14.71
CA SER A 86 6.41 2.70 -15.09
C SER A 86 6.16 1.75 -13.92
N ARG A 87 6.67 2.08 -12.72
CA ARG A 87 6.38 1.31 -11.49
C ARG A 87 4.90 1.39 -11.12
N LEU A 88 4.26 2.55 -11.25
CA LEU A 88 2.83 2.71 -10.97
C LEU A 88 1.97 1.82 -11.87
N GLU A 89 2.33 1.68 -13.14
CA GLU A 89 1.52 0.95 -14.12
C GLU A 89 1.78 -0.56 -14.19
N ASN A 90 2.93 -1.02 -13.71
CA ASN A 90 3.37 -2.41 -13.91
C ASN A 90 3.73 -3.14 -12.61
N ASN A 91 3.89 -2.45 -11.48
CA ASN A 91 4.27 -3.10 -10.23
C ASN A 91 3.03 -3.38 -9.35
N GLU A 92 2.93 -4.64 -8.95
CA GLU A 92 1.94 -5.19 -8.03
C GLU A 92 1.89 -4.47 -6.67
N ASP A 93 3.04 -4.01 -6.19
CA ASP A 93 3.24 -3.39 -4.88
C ASP A 93 3.26 -1.84 -4.95
N ALA A 94 2.82 -1.26 -6.07
CA ALA A 94 2.74 0.18 -6.22
C ALA A 94 1.80 0.79 -5.16
N ASN A 95 2.28 1.81 -4.44
CA ASN A 95 1.53 2.51 -3.40
C ASN A 95 1.62 4.04 -3.59
N PRO A 96 0.97 4.62 -4.62
CA PRO A 96 0.92 6.06 -4.81
C PRO A 96 0.11 6.77 -3.74
N THR A 97 0.38 8.06 -3.58
CA THR A 97 -0.52 8.98 -2.87
C THR A 97 -1.74 9.33 -3.73
N LEU A 98 -2.84 9.75 -3.11
CA LEU A 98 -3.99 10.30 -3.84
C LEU A 98 -3.60 11.47 -4.75
N ALA A 99 -2.73 12.37 -4.28
CA ALA A 99 -2.20 13.47 -5.09
C ALA A 99 -1.41 13.03 -6.34
N THR A 100 -0.85 11.81 -6.31
CA THR A 100 -0.18 11.23 -7.50
C THR A 100 -1.20 10.70 -8.50
N LEU A 101 -2.27 10.05 -8.01
CA LEU A 101 -3.37 9.57 -8.85
C LEU A 101 -4.14 10.74 -9.49
N GLU A 102 -4.37 11.81 -8.73
CA GLU A 102 -5.06 13.01 -9.19
C GLU A 102 -4.29 13.72 -10.31
N ARG A 103 -2.99 13.99 -10.12
CA ARG A 103 -2.15 14.59 -11.17
C ARG A 103 -2.11 13.74 -12.43
N TYR A 104 -2.08 12.41 -12.29
CA TYR A 104 -2.15 11.53 -13.45
C TYR A 104 -3.53 11.65 -14.12
N ALA A 105 -4.63 11.57 -13.37
CA ALA A 105 -5.98 11.76 -13.92
C ALA A 105 -6.10 13.08 -14.70
N GLU A 106 -5.62 14.20 -14.13
CA GLU A 106 -5.60 15.51 -14.79
C GLU A 106 -4.77 15.49 -16.09
N ALA A 107 -3.60 14.85 -16.08
CA ALA A 107 -2.75 14.74 -17.26
C ALA A 107 -3.38 13.94 -18.42
N VAL A 108 -4.34 13.06 -18.12
CA VAL A 108 -5.15 12.36 -19.14
C VAL A 108 -6.53 12.99 -19.32
N GLY A 109 -6.77 14.21 -18.81
CA GLY A 109 -8.03 14.94 -18.99
C GLY A 109 -9.22 14.30 -18.26
N LYS A 110 -8.96 13.65 -17.13
CA LYS A 110 -9.96 13.03 -16.25
C LYS A 110 -9.97 13.71 -14.89
N GLN A 111 -11.03 13.47 -14.14
CA GLN A 111 -11.17 13.90 -12.76
C GLN A 111 -11.30 12.66 -11.87
N MET A 112 -10.56 12.63 -10.77
CA MET A 112 -10.71 11.59 -9.76
C MET A 112 -11.84 11.96 -8.80
N VAL A 113 -12.77 11.02 -8.57
CA VAL A 113 -13.85 11.16 -7.59
C VAL A 113 -13.79 9.97 -6.64
N VAL A 114 -13.79 10.25 -5.34
CA VAL A 114 -13.74 9.22 -4.29
C VAL A 114 -15.09 9.18 -3.58
N LEU A 115 -15.73 8.01 -3.58
CA LEU A 115 -17.00 7.75 -2.90
C LEU A 115 -16.79 6.64 -1.88
N LEU A 116 -17.41 6.79 -0.71
CA LEU A 116 -17.49 5.73 0.28
C LEU A 116 -18.83 5.01 0.12
N SER A 117 -18.82 3.70 0.26
CA SER A 117 -20.02 2.86 0.27
C SER A 117 -20.03 1.99 1.52
N GLU A 118 -21.22 1.55 1.91
CA GLU A 118 -21.38 0.64 3.03
C GLU A 118 -20.58 -0.64 2.78
N SER A 119 -19.87 -1.09 3.81
CA SER A 119 -19.20 -2.39 3.75
C SER A 119 -20.27 -3.47 3.89
N THR A 120 -20.70 -4.06 2.78
CA THR A 120 -21.47 -5.30 2.82
C THR A 120 -20.61 -6.35 3.53
N SER A 121 -21.01 -6.67 4.77
CA SER A 121 -20.40 -7.72 5.60
C SER A 121 -20.73 -9.10 5.06
#